data_AF-A0A921CJ31-F1
#
_entry.id   AF-A0A921CJ31-F1
#
_cell.length_a   1.000
_cell.length_b   1.000
_cell.length_c   1.000
_cell.angle_alpha   90.00
_cell.angle_beta   90.00
_cell.angle_gamma   90.00
#
_symmetry.space_group_name_H-M   'P 1'
#
loop_
_entity.id
_entity.type
_entity.pdbx_description
1 polymer ?
#
loop_
_entity_poly.entity_id
_entity_poly.type
_entity_poly.pdbx_seq_one_letter_code
_entity_poly.pdbx_strand_id
1 'polypeptide(L)'
;MAGEVTLFLLVGGWGQSEVERALDGAHRAAARDLLEALLCTGTIGRAVVATDDPAWGEALADLPVEVDLDPPGEAFHFGRRLAGLIERYDAQRVLYSGGASAPLLSAERWAEVLARLGEAERLVITNNLHSCDWVGFVPAIEVAPLIAQEANDNAVAWALGHEGGLPVESLPPSAATRFDLDTPADLLIAQRHPGIEPRLRRFLNDLGWEAPWLGGVLAAMACEGGSLAVVGRASAAAWAALERATSCWVRVFAEERGMRASGRQERGEVRSLLADYLELVGVEGFFDELAGLADGVLLDNRVILAARGLWPSTPDRFNSDLYRWDRVGEPFLRRFTRAAAEARVPVMMGGHSVVAGGLLALVESLESG
;
A
#
# COMPACT_ATOMS: atom_id res chain seq x y z
N MET A 1 -7.91 -34.64 3.51
CA MET A 1 -7.17 -34.02 2.39
C MET A 1 -7.34 -32.53 2.53
N ALA A 2 -6.28 -31.73 2.34
CA ALA A 2 -6.42 -30.28 2.35
C ALA A 2 -7.41 -29.87 1.24
N GLY A 3 -8.31 -28.92 1.53
CA GLY A 3 -9.25 -28.41 0.55
C GLY A 3 -8.53 -27.52 -0.47
N GLU A 4 -8.98 -27.57 -1.73
CA GLU A 4 -8.47 -26.70 -2.78
C GLU A 4 -8.80 -25.23 -2.49
N VAL A 5 -7.82 -24.34 -2.65
CA VAL A 5 -7.99 -22.89 -2.49
C VAL A 5 -8.29 -22.27 -3.85
N THR A 6 -9.30 -21.39 -3.90
CA THR A 6 -9.57 -20.51 -5.04
C THR A 6 -8.94 -19.15 -4.80
N LEU A 7 -8.06 -18.72 -5.71
CA LEU A 7 -7.50 -17.37 -5.72
C LEU A 7 -8.40 -16.43 -6.52
N PHE A 8 -8.80 -15.31 -5.93
CA PHE A 8 -9.35 -14.15 -6.62
C PHE A 8 -8.34 -13.00 -6.56
N LEU A 9 -7.77 -12.65 -7.70
CA LEU A 9 -6.85 -11.53 -7.82
C LEU A 9 -7.56 -10.39 -8.55
N LEU A 10 -7.81 -9.26 -7.87
CA LEU A 10 -8.47 -8.10 -8.47
C LEU A 10 -7.43 -7.04 -8.81
N VAL A 11 -7.40 -6.59 -10.07
CA VAL A 11 -6.46 -5.58 -10.56
C VAL A 11 -7.16 -4.67 -11.56
N GLY A 12 -7.18 -3.36 -11.28
CA GLY A 12 -7.81 -2.38 -12.15
C GLY A 12 -8.14 -1.08 -11.42
N GLY A 13 -8.93 -0.21 -12.06
CA GLY A 13 -9.46 0.99 -11.42
C GLY A 13 -8.51 2.20 -11.40
N TRP A 14 -7.45 2.17 -12.19
CA TRP A 14 -6.48 3.27 -12.28
C TRP A 14 -6.90 4.36 -13.27
N GLY A 15 -6.51 5.61 -12.96
CA GLY A 15 -6.75 6.76 -13.82
C GLY A 15 -5.84 6.79 -15.06
N GLN A 16 -6.09 7.77 -15.92
CA GLN A 16 -5.47 7.87 -17.25
C GLN A 16 -4.29 8.86 -17.30
N SER A 17 -3.86 9.44 -16.18
CA SER A 17 -2.63 10.25 -16.18
C SER A 17 -1.40 9.37 -16.37
N GLU A 18 -0.28 9.97 -16.78
CA GLU A 18 0.99 9.25 -16.95
C GLU A 18 1.44 8.55 -15.66
N VAL A 19 1.30 9.22 -14.53
CA VAL A 19 1.72 8.68 -13.23
C VAL A 19 0.78 7.59 -12.72
N GLU A 20 -0.53 7.71 -12.98
CA GLU A 20 -1.48 6.63 -12.67
C GLU A 20 -1.25 5.40 -13.54
N ARG A 21 -0.90 5.57 -14.83
CA ARG A 21 -0.49 4.44 -15.69
C ARG A 21 0.78 3.75 -15.21
N ALA A 22 1.69 4.46 -14.57
CA ALA A 22 2.88 3.85 -13.97
C ALA A 22 2.52 2.98 -12.75
N LEU A 23 1.58 3.44 -11.91
CA LEU A 23 1.04 2.63 -10.80
C LEU A 23 0.32 1.39 -11.33
N ASP A 24 -0.55 1.56 -12.32
CA ASP A 24 -1.24 0.46 -12.98
C ASP A 24 -0.27 -0.58 -13.58
N GLY A 25 0.79 -0.14 -14.26
CA GLY A 25 1.82 -1.04 -14.77
C GLY A 25 2.58 -1.78 -13.66
N ALA A 26 2.88 -1.11 -12.54
CA ALA A 26 3.52 -1.75 -11.39
C ALA A 26 2.59 -2.78 -10.73
N HIS A 27 1.30 -2.48 -10.61
CA HIS A 27 0.27 -3.39 -10.12
C HIS A 27 0.17 -4.64 -10.98
N ARG A 28 0.12 -4.48 -12.31
CA ARG A 28 0.09 -5.60 -13.24
C ARG A 28 1.36 -6.45 -13.21
N ALA A 29 2.52 -5.82 -13.01
CA ALA A 29 3.79 -6.53 -12.84
C ALA A 29 3.84 -7.34 -11.53
N ALA A 30 3.49 -6.71 -10.41
CA ALA A 30 3.43 -7.35 -9.08
C ALA A 30 2.37 -8.46 -9.04
N ALA A 31 1.22 -8.24 -9.66
CA ALA A 31 0.14 -9.22 -9.77
C ALA A 31 0.61 -10.48 -10.51
N ARG A 32 1.38 -10.31 -11.60
CA ARG A 32 1.92 -11.45 -12.34
C ARG A 32 2.97 -12.21 -11.55
N ASP A 33 3.88 -11.52 -10.86
CA ASP A 33 4.83 -12.16 -9.94
C ASP A 33 4.09 -12.98 -8.85
N LEU A 34 3.02 -12.40 -8.26
CA LEU A 34 2.19 -13.08 -7.27
C LEU A 34 1.48 -14.32 -7.85
N LEU A 35 0.89 -14.22 -9.04
CA LEU A 35 0.25 -15.37 -9.71
C LEU A 35 1.25 -16.50 -9.92
N GLU A 36 2.43 -16.21 -10.44
CA GLU A 36 3.47 -17.21 -10.67
C GLU A 36 3.90 -17.87 -9.36
N ALA A 37 4.13 -17.09 -8.30
CA ALA A 37 4.48 -17.61 -6.98
C ALA A 37 3.38 -18.52 -6.40
N LEU A 38 2.12 -18.09 -6.42
CA LEU A 38 1.00 -18.85 -5.86
C LEU A 38 0.70 -20.12 -6.66
N LEU A 39 0.74 -20.07 -7.99
CA LEU A 39 0.53 -21.24 -8.84
C LEU A 39 1.65 -22.29 -8.67
N CYS A 40 2.89 -21.86 -8.48
CA CYS A 40 4.02 -22.74 -8.21
C CYS A 40 3.87 -23.55 -6.90
N THR A 41 3.02 -23.13 -5.96
CA THR A 41 2.75 -23.89 -4.73
C THR A 41 1.96 -25.18 -4.97
N GLY A 42 1.26 -25.29 -6.10
CA GLY A 42 0.35 -26.41 -6.40
C GLY A 42 -0.86 -26.53 -5.47
N THR A 43 -1.09 -25.55 -4.57
CA THR A 43 -2.20 -25.56 -3.60
C THR A 43 -3.43 -24.80 -4.11
N ILE A 44 -3.23 -23.93 -5.10
CA ILE A 44 -4.31 -23.23 -5.80
C ILE A 44 -5.00 -24.21 -6.75
N GLY A 45 -6.25 -24.57 -6.46
CA GLY A 45 -7.06 -25.43 -7.33
C GLY A 45 -7.69 -24.64 -8.49
N ARG A 46 -7.96 -23.34 -8.27
CA ARG A 46 -8.45 -22.41 -9.29
C ARG A 46 -7.91 -21.00 -9.04
N ALA A 47 -7.46 -20.33 -10.10
CA ALA A 47 -7.07 -18.93 -10.06
C ALA A 47 -7.92 -18.11 -11.01
N VAL A 48 -8.55 -17.06 -10.50
CA VAL A 48 -9.39 -16.14 -11.26
C VAL A 48 -8.83 -14.72 -11.12
N VAL A 49 -8.59 -14.08 -12.25
CA VAL A 49 -8.12 -12.70 -12.33
C VAL A 49 -9.28 -11.82 -12.76
N ALA A 50 -9.71 -10.92 -11.88
CA ALA A 50 -10.75 -9.95 -12.18
C ALA A 50 -10.12 -8.59 -12.53
N THR A 51 -10.47 -8.05 -13.69
CA THR A 51 -9.84 -6.83 -14.22
C THR A 51 -10.74 -6.03 -15.16
N ASP A 52 -10.49 -4.72 -15.23
CA ASP A 52 -11.08 -3.79 -16.20
C ASP A 52 -10.23 -3.62 -17.47
N ASP A 53 -9.08 -4.32 -17.58
CA ASP A 53 -8.16 -4.27 -18.73
C ASP A 53 -8.17 -5.60 -19.52
N PRO A 54 -8.94 -5.68 -20.62
CA PRO A 54 -8.97 -6.86 -21.48
C PRO A 54 -7.61 -7.21 -22.09
N ALA A 55 -6.78 -6.20 -22.41
CA ALA A 55 -5.49 -6.43 -23.04
C ALA A 55 -4.50 -7.07 -22.05
N TRP A 56 -4.56 -6.68 -20.78
CA TRP A 56 -3.80 -7.36 -19.74
C TRP A 56 -4.33 -8.77 -19.48
N GLY A 57 -5.65 -8.96 -19.48
CA GLY A 57 -6.26 -10.30 -19.40
C GLY A 57 -5.74 -11.24 -20.50
N GLU A 58 -5.68 -10.79 -21.75
CA GLU A 58 -5.11 -11.56 -22.86
C GLU A 58 -3.61 -11.88 -22.65
N ALA A 59 -2.85 -10.96 -22.04
CA ALA A 59 -1.43 -11.14 -21.76
C ALA A 59 -1.14 -12.18 -20.66
N LEU A 60 -2.17 -12.69 -19.97
CA LEU A 60 -2.09 -13.77 -18.97
C LEU A 60 -2.42 -15.15 -19.56
N ALA A 61 -2.70 -15.27 -20.86
CA ALA A 61 -3.07 -16.53 -21.49
C ALA A 61 -2.00 -17.64 -21.43
N ASP A 62 -0.75 -17.29 -21.06
CA ASP A 62 0.32 -18.26 -20.82
C ASP A 62 0.27 -18.91 -19.42
N LEU A 63 -0.57 -18.40 -18.52
CA LEU A 63 -0.78 -18.93 -17.17
C LEU A 63 -2.12 -19.69 -17.10
N PRO A 64 -2.23 -20.73 -16.23
CA PRO A 64 -3.48 -21.45 -16.01
C PRO A 64 -4.45 -20.65 -15.12
N VAL A 65 -4.89 -19.49 -15.61
CA VAL A 65 -5.80 -18.57 -14.92
C VAL A 65 -7.07 -18.35 -15.75
N GLU A 66 -8.19 -18.14 -15.07
CA GLU A 66 -9.44 -17.69 -15.69
C GLU A 66 -9.53 -16.17 -15.57
N VAL A 67 -9.74 -15.47 -16.70
CA VAL A 67 -9.92 -14.02 -16.70
C VAL A 67 -11.41 -13.68 -16.64
N ASP A 68 -11.80 -12.89 -15.64
CA ASP A 68 -13.17 -12.42 -15.43
C ASP A 68 -13.21 -10.90 -15.57
N LEU A 69 -13.69 -10.40 -16.70
CA LEU A 69 -13.71 -8.96 -16.95
C LEU A 69 -14.79 -8.26 -16.13
N ASP A 70 -14.45 -7.08 -15.63
CA ASP A 70 -15.40 -6.23 -14.93
C ASP A 70 -16.53 -5.77 -15.89
N PRO A 71 -17.80 -5.77 -15.44
CA PRO A 71 -18.92 -5.38 -16.30
C PRO A 71 -18.76 -3.94 -16.83
N PRO A 72 -18.80 -3.73 -18.15
CA PRO A 72 -18.58 -2.41 -18.73
C PRO A 72 -19.73 -1.45 -18.37
N GLY A 73 -19.38 -0.25 -17.92
CA GLY A 73 -20.36 0.82 -17.65
C GLY A 73 -21.08 0.72 -16.30
N GLU A 74 -20.74 -0.27 -15.47
CA GLU A 74 -21.21 -0.36 -14.09
C GLU A 74 -20.23 0.33 -13.13
N ALA A 75 -20.75 0.96 -12.09
CA ALA A 75 -19.90 1.50 -11.03
C ALA A 75 -19.29 0.34 -10.23
N PHE A 76 -17.96 0.30 -10.16
CA PHE A 76 -17.26 -0.75 -9.41
C PHE A 76 -17.62 -0.70 -7.92
N HIS A 77 -17.96 -1.86 -7.35
CA HIS A 77 -18.16 -2.04 -5.92
C HIS A 77 -17.46 -3.31 -5.49
N PHE A 78 -16.38 -3.16 -4.72
CA PHE A 78 -15.48 -4.24 -4.33
C PHE A 78 -16.21 -5.46 -3.77
N GLY A 79 -17.01 -5.28 -2.71
CA GLY A 79 -17.66 -6.37 -2.00
C GLY A 79 -18.63 -7.17 -2.87
N ARG A 80 -19.46 -6.48 -3.67
CA ARG A 80 -20.36 -7.12 -4.64
C ARG A 80 -19.61 -7.88 -5.71
N ARG A 81 -18.48 -7.32 -6.18
CA ARG A 81 -17.63 -7.97 -7.17
C ARG A 81 -17.05 -9.26 -6.61
N LEU A 82 -16.45 -9.23 -5.42
CA LEU A 82 -15.87 -10.40 -4.77
C LEU A 82 -16.94 -11.45 -4.43
N ALA A 83 -18.07 -11.05 -3.84
CA ALA A 83 -19.19 -11.95 -3.54
C ALA A 83 -19.73 -12.64 -4.80
N GLY A 84 -19.90 -11.90 -5.90
CA GLY A 84 -20.35 -12.47 -7.18
C GLY A 84 -19.35 -13.46 -7.79
N LEU A 85 -18.04 -13.25 -7.59
CA LEU A 85 -17.02 -14.22 -7.98
C LEU A 85 -17.10 -15.49 -7.12
N ILE A 86 -17.25 -15.35 -5.80
CA ILE A 86 -17.41 -16.50 -4.88
C ILE A 86 -18.58 -17.39 -5.31
N GLU A 87 -19.73 -16.77 -5.58
CA GLU A 87 -20.94 -17.48 -6.02
C GLU A 87 -20.78 -18.11 -7.41
N ARG A 88 -20.24 -17.37 -8.38
CA ARG A 88 -20.07 -17.82 -9.77
C ARG A 88 -19.15 -19.04 -9.87
N TYR A 89 -18.09 -19.05 -9.08
CA TYR A 89 -17.06 -20.08 -9.10
C TYR A 89 -17.27 -21.17 -8.04
N ASP A 90 -18.36 -21.12 -7.26
CA ASP A 90 -18.66 -22.06 -6.17
C ASP A 90 -17.46 -22.22 -5.21
N ALA A 91 -16.83 -21.09 -4.88
CA ALA A 91 -15.57 -21.08 -4.14
C ALA A 91 -15.82 -21.23 -2.64
N GLN A 92 -15.29 -22.28 -2.03
CA GLN A 92 -15.49 -22.55 -0.59
C GLN A 92 -14.32 -22.05 0.29
N ARG A 93 -13.07 -22.22 -0.17
CA ARG A 93 -11.85 -21.64 0.41
C ARG A 93 -11.34 -20.59 -0.54
N VAL A 94 -11.24 -19.36 -0.07
CA VAL A 94 -10.91 -18.21 -0.90
C VAL A 94 -9.67 -17.53 -0.38
N LEU A 95 -8.74 -17.21 -1.27
CA LEU A 95 -7.75 -16.17 -1.07
C LEU A 95 -8.07 -15.02 -2.00
N TYR A 96 -8.43 -13.86 -1.44
CA TYR A 96 -8.49 -12.60 -2.16
C TYR A 96 -7.16 -11.85 -2.00
N SER A 97 -6.66 -11.25 -3.08
CA SER A 97 -5.60 -10.24 -3.04
C SER A 97 -5.84 -9.15 -4.08
N GLY A 98 -5.44 -7.92 -3.77
CA GLY A 98 -5.17 -6.91 -4.78
C GLY A 98 -3.83 -7.16 -5.49
N GLY A 99 -3.64 -6.59 -6.68
CA GLY A 99 -2.47 -6.82 -7.52
C GLY A 99 -1.13 -6.38 -6.93
N ALA A 100 -1.14 -5.43 -5.98
CA ALA A 100 0.08 -4.93 -5.35
C ALA A 100 -0.01 -4.85 -3.82
N SER A 101 -0.84 -5.72 -3.23
CA SER A 101 -1.13 -5.74 -1.79
C SER A 101 -0.01 -6.33 -0.92
N ALA A 102 0.88 -7.13 -1.51
CA ALA A 102 1.95 -7.81 -0.79
C ALA A 102 3.16 -8.13 -1.69
N PRO A 103 3.79 -7.12 -2.34
CA PRO A 103 4.91 -7.30 -3.27
C PRO A 103 6.19 -7.86 -2.62
N LEU A 104 6.24 -7.97 -1.29
CA LEU A 104 7.39 -8.44 -0.51
C LEU A 104 7.12 -9.74 0.26
N LEU A 105 5.92 -10.34 0.14
CA LEU A 105 5.62 -11.59 0.82
C LEU A 105 6.20 -12.76 0.01
N SER A 106 7.12 -13.51 0.62
CA SER A 106 7.86 -14.58 -0.07
C SER A 106 6.96 -15.77 -0.43
N ALA A 107 7.38 -16.54 -1.42
CA ALA A 107 6.70 -17.77 -1.84
C ALA A 107 6.52 -18.77 -0.69
N GLU A 108 7.50 -18.90 0.21
CA GLU A 108 7.41 -19.77 1.38
C GLU A 108 6.31 -19.31 2.33
N ARG A 109 6.21 -18.00 2.59
CA ARG A 109 5.15 -17.45 3.44
C ARG A 109 3.78 -17.59 2.81
N TRP A 110 3.67 -17.41 1.50
CA TRP A 110 2.43 -17.70 0.80
C TRP A 110 2.04 -19.18 0.89
N ALA A 111 3.00 -20.10 0.77
CA ALA A 111 2.74 -21.53 0.93
C ALA A 111 2.24 -21.87 2.35
N GLU A 112 2.79 -21.24 3.40
CA GLU A 112 2.29 -21.37 4.77
C GLU A 112 0.84 -20.87 4.91
N VAL A 113 0.51 -19.70 4.34
CA VAL A 113 -0.85 -19.14 4.33
C VAL A 113 -1.83 -20.08 3.62
N LEU A 114 -1.44 -20.60 2.45
CA LEU A 114 -2.28 -21.51 1.66
C LEU A 114 -2.48 -22.86 2.37
N ALA A 115 -1.43 -23.42 2.97
CA ALA A 115 -1.54 -24.66 3.75
C ALA A 115 -2.50 -24.47 4.93
N ARG A 116 -2.33 -23.37 5.69
CA ARG A 116 -3.18 -23.05 6.83
C ARG A 116 -4.65 -22.90 6.44
N LEU A 117 -4.92 -22.25 5.29
CA LEU A 117 -6.26 -22.07 4.74
C LEU A 117 -6.86 -23.39 4.21
N GLY A 118 -6.04 -24.23 3.56
CA GLY A 118 -6.44 -25.54 3.04
C GLY A 118 -6.85 -26.54 4.13
N GLU A 119 -6.22 -26.47 5.30
CA GLU A 119 -6.50 -27.35 6.45
C GLU A 119 -7.66 -26.85 7.32
N ALA A 120 -8.00 -25.56 7.25
CA ALA A 120 -9.05 -24.98 8.08
C ALA A 120 -10.47 -25.36 7.60
N GLU A 121 -11.39 -25.48 8.56
CA GLU A 121 -12.83 -25.52 8.31
C GLU A 121 -13.46 -24.13 8.48
N ARG A 122 -12.95 -23.34 9.41
CA ARG A 122 -13.37 -21.95 9.70
C ARG A 122 -12.14 -21.11 10.02
N LEU A 123 -11.86 -20.10 9.20
CA LEU A 123 -10.70 -19.23 9.37
C LEU A 123 -10.86 -17.94 8.57
N VAL A 124 -10.31 -16.86 9.10
CA VAL A 124 -9.87 -15.68 8.35
C VAL A 124 -8.37 -15.51 8.63
N ILE A 125 -7.55 -15.47 7.58
CA ILE A 125 -6.13 -15.17 7.67
C ILE A 125 -5.85 -13.93 6.82
N THR A 126 -5.15 -12.95 7.37
CA THR A 126 -4.96 -11.66 6.69
C THR A 126 -3.63 -11.02 7.04
N ASN A 127 -3.18 -10.10 6.19
CA ASN A 127 -2.10 -9.23 6.58
C ASN A 127 -2.47 -8.33 7.76
N ASN A 128 -3.66 -7.71 7.73
CA ASN A 128 -4.07 -6.69 8.69
C ASN A 128 -5.55 -6.81 9.08
N LEU A 129 -5.82 -7.14 10.33
CA LEU A 129 -7.20 -7.21 10.82
C LEU A 129 -7.99 -5.90 10.62
N HIS A 130 -7.36 -4.73 10.73
CA HIS A 130 -8.07 -3.44 10.75
C HIS A 130 -8.09 -2.70 9.40
N SER A 131 -7.37 -3.20 8.40
CA SER A 131 -7.27 -2.60 7.06
C SER A 131 -6.54 -3.58 6.16
N CYS A 132 -7.22 -4.64 5.73
CA CYS A 132 -6.60 -5.69 4.92
C CYS A 132 -6.55 -5.32 3.43
N ASP A 133 -5.45 -5.73 2.81
CA ASP A 133 -5.20 -5.57 1.36
C ASP A 133 -5.26 -6.95 0.66
N TRP A 134 -5.21 -8.02 1.45
CA TRP A 134 -5.53 -9.39 1.07
C TRP A 134 -6.12 -10.15 2.26
N VAL A 135 -6.96 -11.14 1.97
CA VAL A 135 -7.58 -12.00 3.00
C VAL A 135 -7.86 -13.39 2.46
N GLY A 136 -7.42 -14.40 3.20
CA GLY A 136 -7.80 -15.79 3.03
C GLY A 136 -8.93 -16.14 3.99
N PHE A 137 -9.98 -16.82 3.54
CA PHE A 137 -11.09 -17.18 4.42
C PHE A 137 -11.88 -18.42 3.97
N VAL A 138 -12.52 -19.05 4.95
CA VAL A 138 -13.36 -20.23 4.80
C VAL A 138 -14.37 -20.30 5.96
N PRO A 139 -15.65 -20.67 5.75
CA PRO A 139 -16.31 -20.96 4.47
C PRO A 139 -16.76 -19.68 3.75
N ALA A 140 -16.36 -19.51 2.49
CA ALA A 140 -16.56 -18.27 1.74
C ALA A 140 -18.02 -18.02 1.32
N ILE A 141 -18.75 -19.04 0.88
CA ILE A 141 -20.16 -18.94 0.48
C ILE A 141 -21.05 -18.42 1.60
N GLU A 142 -20.81 -18.85 2.84
CA GLU A 142 -21.63 -18.45 3.99
C GLU A 142 -21.48 -16.97 4.34
N VAL A 143 -20.29 -16.41 4.11
CA VAL A 143 -19.97 -15.02 4.46
C VAL A 143 -20.01 -14.06 3.27
N ALA A 144 -20.28 -14.54 2.05
CA ALA A 144 -20.40 -13.70 0.86
C ALA A 144 -21.41 -12.55 1.00
N PRO A 145 -22.60 -12.71 1.64
CA PRO A 145 -23.53 -11.60 1.86
C PRO A 145 -22.99 -10.50 2.79
N LEU A 146 -22.06 -10.84 3.69
CA LEU A 146 -21.39 -9.86 4.54
C LEU A 146 -20.35 -9.08 3.72
N ILE A 147 -19.54 -9.80 2.93
CA ILE A 147 -18.56 -9.19 2.01
C ILE A 147 -19.25 -8.23 1.03
N ALA A 148 -20.43 -8.57 0.54
CA ALA A 148 -21.18 -7.75 -0.43
C ALA A 148 -21.53 -6.34 0.08
N GLN A 149 -21.49 -6.09 1.38
CA GLN A 149 -21.75 -4.79 2.01
C GLN A 149 -20.54 -3.85 1.95
N GLU A 150 -19.33 -4.39 1.76
CA GLU A 150 -18.09 -3.64 1.84
C GLU A 150 -17.76 -2.94 0.51
N ALA A 151 -17.60 -1.62 0.55
CA ALA A 151 -17.26 -0.82 -0.63
C ALA A 151 -15.79 -0.94 -1.05
N ASN A 152 -14.92 -1.37 -0.13
CA ASN A 152 -13.49 -1.62 -0.32
C ASN A 152 -13.07 -2.87 0.50
N ASP A 153 -11.83 -3.31 0.33
CA ASP A 153 -11.29 -4.49 1.00
C ASP A 153 -10.87 -4.24 2.45
N ASN A 154 -10.54 -3.00 2.84
CA ASN A 154 -9.95 -2.68 4.15
C ASN A 154 -10.72 -3.27 5.34
N ALA A 155 -12.05 -3.27 5.29
CA ALA A 155 -12.90 -3.71 6.40
C ALA A 155 -13.26 -5.20 6.38
N VAL A 156 -12.93 -5.94 5.31
CA VAL A 156 -13.40 -7.32 5.11
C VAL A 156 -12.95 -8.24 6.24
N ALA A 157 -11.65 -8.26 6.57
CA ALA A 157 -11.15 -9.15 7.62
C ALA A 157 -11.81 -8.87 8.98
N TRP A 158 -12.03 -7.59 9.30
CA TRP A 158 -12.73 -7.19 10.51
C TRP A 158 -14.19 -7.64 10.49
N ALA A 159 -14.92 -7.39 9.40
CA ALA A 159 -16.32 -7.80 9.26
C ALA A 159 -16.46 -9.32 9.41
N LEU A 160 -15.64 -10.10 8.68
CA LEU A 160 -15.67 -11.57 8.75
C LEU A 160 -15.40 -12.11 10.16
N GLY A 161 -14.48 -11.50 10.90
CA GLY A 161 -14.18 -11.89 12.28
C GLY A 161 -15.26 -11.46 13.27
N HIS A 162 -15.67 -10.18 13.21
CA HIS A 162 -16.54 -9.56 14.20
C HIS A 162 -18.01 -9.90 13.99
N GLU A 163 -18.50 -9.78 12.77
CA GLU A 163 -19.90 -10.01 12.40
C GLU A 163 -20.11 -11.44 11.89
N GLY A 164 -19.16 -11.97 11.11
CA GLY A 164 -19.18 -13.35 10.63
C GLY A 164 -18.80 -14.39 11.69
N GLY A 165 -18.22 -13.97 12.82
CA GLY A 165 -17.85 -14.86 13.92
C GLY A 165 -16.80 -15.91 13.54
N LEU A 166 -15.96 -15.63 12.54
CA LEU A 166 -14.87 -16.51 12.14
C LEU A 166 -13.61 -16.25 13.00
N PRO A 167 -12.85 -17.29 13.38
CA PRO A 167 -11.55 -17.11 14.02
C PRO A 167 -10.60 -16.36 13.09
N VAL A 168 -9.91 -15.33 13.59
CA VAL A 168 -9.00 -14.51 12.80
C VAL A 168 -7.53 -14.72 13.20
N GLU A 169 -6.69 -14.95 12.21
CA GLU A 169 -5.24 -14.96 12.29
C GLU A 169 -4.69 -13.77 11.49
N SER A 170 -4.24 -12.71 12.17
CA SER A 170 -3.55 -11.59 11.52
C SER A 170 -2.05 -11.82 11.57
N LEU A 171 -1.38 -11.70 10.42
CA LEU A 171 0.07 -11.79 10.38
C LEU A 171 0.73 -10.63 11.14
N PRO A 172 1.89 -10.86 11.78
CA PRO A 172 2.61 -9.81 12.49
C PRO A 172 3.09 -8.72 11.52
N PRO A 173 3.21 -7.46 11.96
CA PRO A 173 3.71 -6.38 11.12
C PRO A 173 5.17 -6.60 10.67
N SER A 174 5.40 -6.57 9.36
CA SER A 174 6.70 -6.47 8.67
C SER A 174 6.49 -5.75 7.34
N ALA A 175 7.54 -5.46 6.57
CA ALA A 175 7.37 -4.92 5.23
C ALA A 175 6.55 -5.87 4.37
N ALA A 176 6.86 -7.17 4.43
CA ALA A 176 6.11 -8.22 3.72
C ALA A 176 4.59 -8.23 3.98
N THR A 177 4.13 -7.78 5.15
CA THR A 177 2.69 -7.77 5.50
C THR A 177 2.06 -6.39 5.49
N ARG A 178 2.84 -5.31 5.47
CA ARG A 178 2.32 -3.93 5.61
C ARG A 178 2.58 -3.04 4.43
N PHE A 179 3.50 -3.42 3.55
CA PHE A 179 3.89 -2.60 2.41
C PHE A 179 3.08 -2.99 1.17
N ASP A 180 2.39 -2.01 0.61
CA ASP A 180 1.60 -2.04 -0.62
C ASP A 180 2.13 -0.99 -1.62
N LEU A 181 1.64 -1.00 -2.86
CA LEU A 181 2.04 -0.02 -3.89
C LEU A 181 0.92 0.97 -4.21
N ASP A 182 0.57 1.85 -3.28
CA ASP A 182 -0.55 2.79 -3.44
C ASP A 182 -0.19 4.11 -4.12
N THR A 183 1.07 4.52 -3.99
CA THR A 183 1.57 5.83 -4.41
C THR A 183 2.90 5.72 -5.13
N PRO A 184 3.32 6.75 -5.88
CA PRO A 184 4.63 6.75 -6.53
C PRO A 184 5.80 6.64 -5.55
N ALA A 185 5.63 7.14 -4.32
CA ALA A 185 6.64 6.96 -3.26
C ALA A 185 6.87 5.47 -2.97
N ASP A 186 5.83 4.65 -3.00
CA ASP A 186 5.93 3.21 -2.78
C ASP A 186 6.71 2.53 -3.89
N LEU A 187 6.52 2.95 -5.15
CA LEU A 187 7.31 2.42 -6.27
C LEU A 187 8.81 2.71 -6.10
N LEU A 188 9.16 3.91 -5.62
CA LEU A 188 10.54 4.29 -5.33
C LEU A 188 11.14 3.48 -4.16
N ILE A 189 10.35 3.22 -3.10
CA ILE A 189 10.76 2.35 -1.98
C ILE A 189 10.97 0.92 -2.46
N ALA A 190 9.99 0.36 -3.17
CA ALA A 190 10.02 -0.99 -3.71
C ALA A 190 11.27 -1.21 -4.57
N GLN A 191 11.62 -0.24 -5.42
CA GLN A 191 12.82 -0.30 -6.27
C GLN A 191 14.12 -0.48 -5.47
N ARG A 192 14.18 0.05 -4.24
CA ARG A 192 15.33 -0.10 -3.33
C ARG A 192 15.33 -1.41 -2.57
N HIS A 193 14.18 -2.05 -2.41
CA HIS A 193 14.07 -3.27 -1.62
C HIS A 193 14.66 -4.49 -2.36
N PRO A 194 15.49 -5.33 -1.72
CA PRO A 194 16.07 -6.51 -2.37
C PRO A 194 15.03 -7.62 -2.62
N GLY A 195 13.97 -7.66 -1.82
CA GLY A 195 12.94 -8.70 -1.85
C GLY A 195 11.83 -8.57 -2.90
N ILE A 196 11.83 -7.56 -3.79
CA ILE A 196 10.84 -7.52 -4.88
C ILE A 196 11.18 -8.53 -5.98
N GLU A 197 10.13 -9.12 -6.54
CA GLU A 197 10.21 -10.14 -7.58
C GLU A 197 10.65 -9.59 -8.97
N PRO A 198 11.14 -10.45 -9.88
CA PRO A 198 11.80 -10.02 -11.11
C PRO A 198 10.98 -9.14 -12.04
N ARG A 199 9.66 -9.36 -12.20
CA ARG A 199 8.86 -8.58 -13.16
C ARG A 199 8.61 -7.19 -12.63
N LEU A 200 8.22 -7.06 -11.36
CA LEU A 200 8.10 -5.77 -10.69
C LEU A 200 9.45 -5.04 -10.72
N ARG A 201 10.55 -5.71 -10.39
CA ARG A 201 11.90 -5.11 -10.44
C ARG A 201 12.24 -4.57 -11.81
N ARG A 202 12.01 -5.35 -12.87
CA ARG A 202 12.24 -4.92 -14.25
C ARG A 202 11.39 -3.71 -14.60
N PHE A 203 10.09 -3.76 -14.31
CA PHE A 203 9.18 -2.65 -14.58
C PHE A 203 9.64 -1.37 -13.90
N LEU A 204 9.97 -1.44 -12.61
CA LEU A 204 10.43 -0.28 -11.83
C LEU A 204 11.77 0.29 -12.35
N ASN A 205 12.67 -0.56 -12.83
CA ASN A 205 13.91 -0.11 -13.46
C ASN A 205 13.63 0.59 -14.80
N ASP A 206 12.72 0.04 -15.61
CA ASP A 206 12.35 0.57 -16.92
C ASP A 206 11.62 1.93 -16.83
N LEU A 207 10.99 2.24 -15.68
CA LEU A 207 10.43 3.58 -15.43
C LEU A 207 11.49 4.69 -15.46
N GLY A 208 12.76 4.36 -15.13
CA GLY A 208 13.87 5.32 -15.12
C GLY A 208 13.67 6.49 -14.15
N TRP A 209 12.84 6.32 -13.10
CA TRP A 209 12.62 7.38 -12.11
C TRP A 209 13.81 7.49 -11.16
N GLU A 210 14.30 8.71 -11.01
CA GLU A 210 15.35 9.03 -10.05
C GLU A 210 14.77 9.69 -8.80
N ALA A 211 15.29 9.29 -7.63
CA ALA A 211 14.89 9.83 -6.34
C ALA A 211 16.12 10.06 -5.45
N PRO A 212 16.95 11.10 -5.74
CA PRO A 212 18.13 11.41 -4.93
C PRO A 212 17.76 11.72 -3.46
N TRP A 213 16.58 12.27 -3.21
CA TRP A 213 16.08 12.53 -1.86
C TRP A 213 15.87 11.25 -1.05
N LEU A 214 15.38 10.18 -1.67
CA LEU A 214 15.27 8.86 -1.01
C LEU A 214 16.65 8.32 -0.65
N GLY A 215 17.64 8.48 -1.53
CA GLY A 215 19.03 8.15 -1.22
C GLY A 215 19.59 8.95 -0.04
N GLY A 216 19.25 10.23 0.05
CA GLY A 216 19.61 11.09 1.19
C GLY A 216 18.95 10.64 2.50
N VAL A 217 17.67 10.27 2.50
CA VAL A 217 16.99 9.74 3.69
C VAL A 217 17.63 8.42 4.14
N LEU A 218 17.92 7.50 3.22
CA LEU A 218 18.60 6.24 3.54
C LEU A 218 20.01 6.50 4.11
N ALA A 219 20.75 7.47 3.58
CA ALA A 219 22.03 7.88 4.14
C ALA A 219 21.90 8.45 5.56
N ALA A 220 20.86 9.24 5.83
CA ALA A 220 20.56 9.73 7.17
C ALA A 220 20.20 8.59 8.14
N MET A 221 19.40 7.60 7.69
CA MET A 221 19.06 6.40 8.46
C MET A 221 20.28 5.54 8.81
N ALA A 222 21.25 5.46 7.90
CA ALA A 222 22.49 4.71 8.10
C ALA A 222 23.53 5.45 8.98
N CYS A 223 23.32 6.74 9.24
CA CYS A 223 24.28 7.57 9.97
C CYS A 223 24.18 7.32 11.48
N GLU A 224 25.26 6.81 12.09
CA GLU A 224 25.34 6.64 13.54
C GLU A 224 25.20 8.00 14.25
N GLY A 225 24.22 8.12 15.15
CA GLY A 225 23.93 9.37 15.83
C GLY A 225 23.28 10.45 14.95
N GLY A 226 22.89 10.11 13.71
CA GLY A 226 22.09 10.98 12.86
C GLY A 226 20.70 11.24 13.46
N SER A 227 19.91 12.11 12.83
CA SER A 227 18.58 12.48 13.32
C SER A 227 17.53 12.40 12.22
N LEU A 228 16.34 11.90 12.57
CA LEU A 228 15.24 11.70 11.61
C LEU A 228 13.96 12.32 12.14
N ALA A 229 13.14 12.87 11.25
CA ALA A 229 11.77 13.26 11.55
C ALA A 229 10.79 12.33 10.81
N VAL A 230 9.86 11.72 11.55
CA VAL A 230 8.76 10.91 11.02
C VAL A 230 7.46 11.66 11.28
N VAL A 231 6.80 12.10 10.21
CA VAL A 231 5.70 13.07 10.29
C VAL A 231 4.46 12.55 9.57
N GLY A 232 3.31 12.58 10.27
CA GLY A 232 1.99 12.26 9.71
C GLY A 232 1.36 11.05 10.40
N ARG A 233 0.73 10.14 9.63
CA ARG A 233 -0.01 8.99 10.18
C ARG A 233 0.90 7.84 10.62
N ALA A 234 1.93 8.13 11.42
CA ALA A 234 2.98 7.21 11.80
C ALA A 234 2.46 5.92 12.43
N SER A 235 2.97 4.78 11.96
CA SER A 235 2.69 3.47 12.53
C SER A 235 3.60 3.19 13.72
N ALA A 236 3.03 2.79 14.86
CA ALA A 236 3.82 2.40 16.03
C ALA A 236 4.76 1.22 15.72
N ALA A 237 4.35 0.28 14.87
CA ALA A 237 5.19 -0.85 14.46
C ALA A 237 6.38 -0.40 13.59
N ALA A 238 6.14 0.53 12.66
CA ALA A 238 7.18 1.05 11.78
C ALA A 238 8.18 1.92 12.55
N TRP A 239 7.70 2.78 13.46
CA TRP A 239 8.55 3.55 14.35
C TRP A 239 9.39 2.61 15.24
N ALA A 240 8.79 1.61 15.86
CA ALA A 240 9.54 0.68 16.70
C ALA A 240 10.59 -0.12 15.90
N ALA A 241 10.34 -0.42 14.61
CA ALA A 241 11.34 -1.05 13.74
C ALA A 241 12.50 -0.09 13.44
N LEU A 242 12.21 1.17 13.10
CA LEU A 242 13.21 2.20 12.85
C LEU A 242 14.15 2.41 14.05
N GLU A 243 13.60 2.50 15.27
CA GLU A 243 14.37 2.66 16.51
C GLU A 243 15.27 1.46 16.82
N ARG A 244 14.87 0.25 16.41
CA ARG A 244 15.68 -0.95 16.61
C ARG A 244 16.80 -1.09 15.58
N ALA A 245 16.53 -0.67 14.34
CA ALA A 245 17.44 -0.87 13.23
C ALA A 245 18.46 0.26 13.06
N THR A 246 18.18 1.45 13.60
CA THR A 246 19.03 2.63 13.45
C THR A 246 19.57 3.12 14.80
N SER A 247 20.69 3.84 14.77
CA SER A 247 21.19 4.62 15.91
C SER A 247 20.82 6.10 15.79
N CYS A 248 19.72 6.39 15.10
CA CYS A 248 19.27 7.75 14.87
C CYS A 248 18.46 8.29 16.06
N TRP A 249 18.58 9.58 16.33
CA TRP A 249 17.64 10.31 17.16
C TRP A 249 16.36 10.57 16.37
N VAL A 250 15.31 9.80 16.64
CA VAL A 250 14.03 9.91 15.90
C VAL A 250 13.07 10.87 16.61
N ARG A 251 12.56 11.84 15.86
CA ARG A 251 11.45 12.71 16.25
C ARG A 251 10.19 12.25 15.55
N VAL A 252 9.12 12.00 16.30
CA VAL A 252 7.85 11.53 15.74
C VAL A 252 6.75 12.54 15.99
N PHE A 253 6.13 13.00 14.90
CA PHE A 253 4.94 13.84 14.91
C PHE A 253 3.77 13.00 14.36
N ALA A 254 3.16 12.22 15.25
CA ALA A 254 2.08 11.29 14.90
C ALA A 254 0.71 11.97 15.03
N GLU A 255 0.03 12.16 13.90
CA GLU A 255 -1.27 12.82 13.83
C GLU A 255 -2.23 12.04 12.93
N GLU A 256 -3.53 12.06 13.27
CA GLU A 256 -4.63 11.70 12.35
C GLU A 256 -4.56 10.25 11.80
N ARG A 257 -3.98 9.33 12.56
CA ARG A 257 -4.03 7.89 12.28
C ARG A 257 -5.51 7.46 12.18
N GLY A 258 -5.89 6.86 11.04
CA GLY A 258 -7.28 6.45 10.80
C GLY A 258 -8.23 7.57 10.30
N MET A 259 -7.74 8.75 9.93
CA MET A 259 -8.58 9.86 9.42
C MET A 259 -9.46 9.50 8.22
N ARG A 260 -9.02 8.56 7.36
CA ARG A 260 -9.80 8.05 6.22
C ARG A 260 -10.88 7.09 6.70
N ALA A 261 -10.49 6.04 7.42
CA ALA A 261 -11.41 5.01 7.92
C ALA A 261 -12.52 5.57 8.83
N SER A 262 -12.22 6.62 9.61
CA SER A 262 -13.22 7.30 10.46
C SER A 262 -14.12 8.30 9.72
N GLY A 263 -13.89 8.52 8.41
CA GLY A 263 -14.57 9.52 7.59
C GLY A 263 -14.28 10.98 7.98
N ARG A 264 -13.36 11.22 8.94
CA ARG A 264 -13.03 12.58 9.40
C ARG A 264 -12.46 13.45 8.30
N GLN A 265 -11.67 12.86 7.40
CA GLN A 265 -11.17 13.56 6.21
C GLN A 265 -12.31 14.09 5.35
N GLU A 266 -13.29 13.23 5.02
CA GLU A 266 -14.43 13.59 4.17
C GLU A 266 -15.31 14.66 4.82
N ARG A 267 -15.43 14.63 6.15
CA ARG A 267 -16.15 15.64 6.92
C ARG A 267 -15.35 16.92 7.19
N GLY A 268 -14.08 17.00 6.77
CA GLY A 268 -13.21 18.16 7.03
C GLY A 268 -12.84 18.35 8.51
N GLU A 269 -12.76 17.26 9.29
CA GLU A 269 -12.54 17.27 10.74
C GLU A 269 -11.09 16.98 11.15
N VAL A 270 -10.20 16.85 10.18
CA VAL A 270 -8.77 16.55 10.39
C VAL A 270 -8.09 17.77 11.01
N ARG A 271 -7.29 17.55 12.04
CA ARG A 271 -6.52 18.59 12.73
C ARG A 271 -5.05 18.21 12.78
N SER A 272 -4.18 19.21 12.62
CA SER A 272 -2.74 19.00 12.67
C SER A 272 -2.05 20.24 13.22
N LEU A 273 -1.31 20.05 14.31
CA LEU A 273 -0.46 21.08 14.90
C LEU A 273 0.62 21.53 13.92
N LEU A 274 1.12 20.62 13.08
CA LEU A 274 2.10 20.96 12.04
C LEU A 274 1.47 21.75 10.89
N ALA A 275 0.22 21.48 10.53
CA ALA A 275 -0.51 22.32 9.58
C ALA A 275 -0.73 23.73 10.15
N ASP A 276 -1.12 23.83 11.42
CA ASP A 276 -1.28 25.13 12.11
C ASP A 276 0.06 25.88 12.19
N TYR A 277 1.15 25.19 12.52
CA TYR A 277 2.49 25.77 12.58
C TYR A 277 2.95 26.25 11.20
N LEU A 278 2.72 25.46 10.14
CA LEU A 278 3.01 25.84 8.76
C LEU A 278 2.30 27.12 8.36
N GLU A 279 1.03 27.34 8.78
CA GLU A 279 0.34 28.62 8.53
C GLU A 279 1.03 29.81 9.23
N LEU A 280 1.65 29.59 10.38
CA LEU A 280 2.36 30.64 11.12
C LEU A 280 3.70 31.02 10.49
N VAL A 281 4.48 30.03 10.04
CA VAL A 281 5.86 30.25 9.56
C VAL A 281 5.99 30.29 8.03
N GLY A 282 4.92 29.90 7.31
CA GLY A 282 4.95 29.74 5.86
C GLY A 282 5.64 28.44 5.42
N VAL A 283 5.49 28.11 4.14
CA VAL A 283 5.97 26.85 3.56
C VAL A 283 7.50 26.72 3.67
N GLU A 284 8.26 27.75 3.30
CA GLU A 284 9.72 27.72 3.33
C GLU A 284 10.23 27.66 4.79
N GLY A 285 9.65 28.47 5.68
CA GLY A 285 9.97 28.44 7.11
C GLY A 285 9.70 27.09 7.77
N PHE A 286 8.64 26.39 7.34
CA PHE A 286 8.32 25.05 7.83
C PHE A 286 9.44 24.04 7.50
N PHE A 287 9.92 24.02 6.26
CA PHE A 287 11.02 23.12 5.87
C PHE A 287 12.37 23.55 6.47
N ASP A 288 12.59 24.85 6.67
CA ASP A 288 13.77 25.37 7.36
C ASP A 288 13.82 24.93 8.83
N GLU A 289 12.67 24.91 9.52
CA GLU A 289 12.58 24.40 10.90
C GLU A 289 12.81 22.89 10.94
N LEU A 290 12.17 22.11 10.05
CA LEU A 290 12.39 20.66 9.97
C LEU A 290 13.87 20.32 9.71
N ALA A 291 14.54 21.09 8.84
CA ALA A 291 15.97 20.96 8.57
C ALA A 291 16.86 21.32 9.77
N GLY A 292 16.36 22.10 10.72
CA GLY A 292 17.04 22.36 11.99
C GLY A 292 16.85 21.24 13.03
N LEU A 293 15.87 20.36 12.83
CA LEU A 293 15.47 19.33 13.80
C LEU A 293 15.97 17.93 13.45
N ALA A 294 16.24 17.65 12.17
CA ALA A 294 16.60 16.33 11.67
C ALA A 294 17.52 16.41 10.43
N ASP A 295 18.31 15.36 10.19
CA ASP A 295 19.16 15.17 9.00
C ASP A 295 18.39 14.54 7.82
N GLY A 296 17.19 14.00 8.07
CA GLY A 296 16.29 13.47 7.05
C GLY A 296 14.84 13.45 7.53
N VAL A 297 13.89 13.60 6.60
CA VAL A 297 12.46 13.73 6.92
C VAL A 297 11.64 12.75 6.10
N LEU A 298 10.80 11.96 6.78
CA LEU A 298 9.74 11.14 6.20
C LEU A 298 8.40 11.82 6.49
N LEU A 299 7.71 12.26 5.44
CA LEU A 299 6.55 13.14 5.55
C LEU A 299 5.34 12.60 4.79
N ASP A 300 4.38 12.07 5.53
CA ASP A 300 3.02 11.82 5.03
C ASP A 300 2.25 13.16 4.96
N ASN A 301 2.43 13.87 3.85
CA ASN A 301 1.89 15.22 3.66
C ASN A 301 0.37 15.27 3.52
N ARG A 302 -0.31 14.11 3.49
CA ARG A 302 -1.78 14.03 3.37
C ARG A 302 -2.48 14.56 4.62
N VAL A 303 -1.84 14.48 5.78
CA VAL A 303 -2.38 15.07 7.02
C VAL A 303 -2.45 16.59 6.91
N ILE A 304 -1.38 17.23 6.45
CA ILE A 304 -1.32 18.68 6.23
C ILE A 304 -2.38 19.11 5.22
N LEU A 305 -2.50 18.41 4.09
CA LEU A 305 -3.51 18.71 3.07
C LEU A 305 -4.92 18.66 3.65
N ALA A 306 -5.28 17.55 4.32
CA ALA A 306 -6.61 17.38 4.86
C ALA A 306 -6.94 18.36 6.01
N ALA A 307 -5.98 18.66 6.88
CA ALA A 307 -6.15 19.66 7.94
C ALA A 307 -6.41 21.07 7.40
N ARG A 308 -5.90 21.36 6.20
CA ARG A 308 -6.17 22.61 5.45
C ARG A 308 -7.47 22.56 4.65
N GLY A 309 -8.27 21.50 4.76
CA GLY A 309 -9.46 21.29 3.94
C GLY A 309 -9.15 21.13 2.44
N LEU A 310 -7.91 20.74 2.09
CA LEU A 310 -7.46 20.53 0.73
C LEU A 310 -7.35 19.04 0.42
N TRP A 311 -7.90 18.63 -0.72
CA TRP A 311 -7.67 17.28 -1.24
C TRP A 311 -7.42 17.35 -2.75
N PRO A 312 -6.18 17.73 -3.17
CA PRO A 312 -5.81 17.86 -4.59
C PRO A 312 -6.05 16.57 -5.37
N SER A 313 -6.10 16.63 -6.71
CA SER A 313 -6.36 15.45 -7.54
C SER A 313 -5.32 14.33 -7.34
N THR A 314 -5.65 13.09 -7.70
CA THR A 314 -4.69 11.97 -7.67
C THR A 314 -3.42 12.29 -8.47
N PRO A 315 -3.50 12.79 -9.72
CA PRO A 315 -2.31 13.23 -10.45
C PRO A 315 -1.49 14.30 -9.74
N ASP A 316 -2.12 15.29 -9.11
CA ASP A 316 -1.40 16.35 -8.37
C ASP A 316 -0.64 15.77 -7.17
N ARG A 317 -1.33 14.93 -6.39
CA ARG A 317 -0.74 14.24 -5.23
C ARG A 317 0.43 13.34 -5.65
N PHE A 318 0.26 12.57 -6.71
CA PHE A 318 1.27 11.65 -7.21
C PHE A 318 2.48 12.36 -7.83
N ASN A 319 2.26 13.44 -8.59
CA ASN A 319 3.38 14.25 -9.08
C ASN A 319 4.10 14.96 -7.93
N SER A 320 3.40 15.36 -6.86
CA SER A 320 4.04 15.88 -5.65
C SER A 320 4.96 14.84 -5.00
N ASP A 321 4.55 13.59 -4.90
CA ASP A 321 5.35 12.52 -4.28
C ASP A 321 6.66 12.28 -5.06
N LEU A 322 6.67 12.58 -6.36
CA LEU A 322 7.82 12.48 -7.26
C LEU A 322 8.62 13.78 -7.43
N TYR A 323 8.30 14.83 -6.67
CA TYR A 323 8.89 16.17 -6.85
C TYR A 323 8.73 16.77 -8.26
N ARG A 324 7.66 16.41 -8.97
CA ARG A 324 7.30 17.00 -10.28
C ARG A 324 6.37 18.19 -10.08
N TRP A 325 6.81 19.18 -9.30
CA TRP A 325 5.96 20.32 -8.91
C TRP A 325 5.45 21.14 -10.11
N ASP A 326 6.19 21.17 -11.22
CA ASP A 326 5.77 21.80 -12.48
C ASP A 326 4.51 21.15 -13.09
N ARG A 327 4.22 19.90 -12.73
CA ARG A 327 3.04 19.12 -13.14
C ARG A 327 1.89 19.19 -12.13
N VAL A 328 2.09 19.77 -10.96
CA VAL A 328 1.06 19.88 -9.90
C VAL A 328 0.20 21.10 -10.18
N GLY A 329 -1.09 20.93 -10.42
CA GLY A 329 -2.06 22.00 -10.67
C GLY A 329 -2.37 22.84 -9.44
N GLU A 330 -2.61 22.20 -8.30
CA GLU A 330 -3.00 22.87 -7.06
C GLU A 330 -1.88 23.80 -6.51
N PRO A 331 -2.13 25.12 -6.35
CA PRO A 331 -1.10 26.09 -6.00
C PRO A 331 -0.35 25.85 -4.69
N PHE A 332 -1.06 25.46 -3.62
CA PHE A 332 -0.43 25.21 -2.32
C PHE A 332 0.51 24.01 -2.40
N LEU A 333 0.01 22.87 -2.90
CA LEU A 333 0.78 21.65 -3.06
C LEU A 333 1.97 21.89 -3.99
N ARG A 334 1.81 22.61 -5.11
CA ARG A 334 2.94 22.98 -5.99
C ARG A 334 4.05 23.68 -5.23
N ARG A 335 3.72 24.71 -4.44
CA ARG A 335 4.72 25.45 -3.64
C ARG A 335 5.31 24.57 -2.55
N PHE A 336 4.49 23.78 -1.88
CA PHE A 336 4.91 22.85 -0.84
C PHE A 336 5.90 21.81 -1.38
N THR A 337 5.60 21.19 -2.52
CA THR A 337 6.48 20.24 -3.20
C THR A 337 7.80 20.87 -3.59
N ARG A 338 7.77 22.07 -4.17
CA ARG A 338 8.99 22.77 -4.55
C ARG A 338 9.87 23.07 -3.34
N ALA A 339 9.29 23.58 -2.24
CA ALA A 339 10.04 23.89 -1.04
C ALA A 339 10.61 22.63 -0.37
N ALA A 340 9.89 21.51 -0.38
CA ALA A 340 10.39 20.21 0.09
C ALA A 340 11.62 19.76 -0.71
N ALA A 341 11.57 19.92 -2.03
CA ALA A 341 12.68 19.55 -2.93
C ALA A 341 13.90 20.47 -2.79
N GLU A 342 13.68 21.75 -2.46
CA GLU A 342 14.72 22.76 -2.23
C GLU A 342 15.21 22.80 -0.77
N ALA A 343 14.67 21.94 0.11
CA ALA A 343 15.01 21.91 1.53
C ALA A 343 16.48 21.55 1.77
N ARG A 344 17.03 22.03 2.89
CA ARG A 344 18.44 21.82 3.27
C ARG A 344 18.77 20.38 3.69
N VAL A 345 17.74 19.56 3.93
CA VAL A 345 17.85 18.15 4.28
C VAL A 345 16.96 17.32 3.35
N PRO A 346 17.28 16.06 3.07
CA PRO A 346 16.43 15.20 2.27
C PRO A 346 15.07 15.01 2.92
N VAL A 347 14.02 15.42 2.20
CA VAL A 347 12.63 15.17 2.56
C VAL A 347 12.09 14.10 1.62
N MET A 348 11.38 13.12 2.16
CA MET A 348 10.62 12.13 1.40
C MET A 348 9.14 12.35 1.69
N MET A 349 8.43 12.88 0.70
CA MET A 349 6.99 13.09 0.78
C MET A 349 6.22 11.90 0.23
N GLY A 350 5.03 11.65 0.77
CA GLY A 350 4.10 10.70 0.18
C GLY A 350 2.80 10.54 0.97
N GLY A 351 2.16 9.40 0.76
CA GLY A 351 1.01 8.95 1.54
C GLY A 351 1.41 8.28 2.86
N HIS A 352 0.45 7.58 3.46
CA HIS A 352 0.62 6.87 4.74
C HIS A 352 1.81 5.90 4.75
N SER A 353 2.08 5.22 3.63
CA SER A 353 3.12 4.21 3.53
C SER A 353 4.51 4.73 3.91
N VAL A 354 4.85 6.01 3.62
CA VAL A 354 6.17 6.59 3.94
C VAL A 354 6.46 6.64 5.44
N VAL A 355 5.43 6.52 6.29
CA VAL A 355 5.55 6.46 7.76
C VAL A 355 4.95 5.17 8.34
N ALA A 356 4.75 4.15 7.49
CA ALA A 356 4.16 2.87 7.85
C ALA A 356 4.79 1.69 7.09
N GLY A 357 4.07 1.08 6.14
CA GLY A 357 4.54 -0.08 5.37
C GLY A 357 5.84 0.20 4.62
N GLY A 358 5.91 1.32 3.92
CA GLY A 358 7.11 1.79 3.24
C GLY A 358 8.28 2.07 4.19
N LEU A 359 8.01 2.59 5.40
CA LEU A 359 9.07 2.75 6.41
C LEU A 359 9.62 1.39 6.88
N LEU A 360 8.77 0.37 7.06
CA LEU A 360 9.24 -1.00 7.33
C LEU A 360 10.11 -1.52 6.18
N ALA A 361 9.71 -1.31 4.93
CA ALA A 361 10.50 -1.71 3.77
C ALA A 361 11.86 -0.98 3.70
N LEU A 362 11.91 0.31 4.03
CA LEU A 362 13.18 1.06 4.10
C LEU A 362 14.10 0.52 5.20
N VAL A 363 13.55 0.17 6.36
CA VAL A 363 14.29 -0.46 7.45
C VAL A 363 14.85 -1.82 7.02
N GLU A 364 14.03 -2.70 6.44
CA GLU A 364 14.49 -4.01 5.97
C GLU A 364 15.54 -3.89 4.84
N SER A 365 15.40 -2.88 3.98
CA SER A 365 16.39 -2.57 2.94
C SER A 365 17.74 -2.13 3.54
N LEU A 366 17.71 -1.37 4.64
CA LEU A 366 18.91 -0.94 5.36
C LEU A 366 19.60 -2.11 6.06
N GLU A 367 18.84 -3.02 6.68
CA GLU A 367 19.39 -4.20 7.37
C GLU A 367 19.97 -5.24 6.41
N SER A 368 19.52 -5.24 5.15
CA SER A 368 19.95 -6.19 4.12
C SER A 368 21.18 -5.73 3.33
N GLY A 369 21.56 -4.45 3.41
CA GLY A 369 22.72 -3.85 2.73
C GLY A 369 23.92 -3.74 3.66
#